data_AF-A0A2P7YKV3-F1
#
_entry.id   AF-A0A2P7YKV3-F1
#
_cell.length_a   1.000
_cell.length_b   1.000
_cell.length_c   1.000
_cell.angle_alpha   90.00
_cell.angle_beta   90.00
_cell.angle_gamma   90.00
#
_symmetry.space_group_name_H-M   'P 1'
#
loop_
_entity.id
_entity.type
_entity.pdbx_description
1 polymer ?
#
loop_
_entity_poly.entity_id
_entity_poly.type
_entity_poly.pdbx_seq_one_letter_code
_entity_poly.pdbx_strand_id
1 'polypeptide(L)'
;MQTTGQVDPGSSCTSATAPPDEGLQQKQSDDAISKRPLEWRGWIDKQDWWNYNRGQILLFTRRDDHHPTYVPTPDLFPSSLPWPWEVVLLQEQHGDSVFYIMWFQDHEKRVMQEHFPPGHVFVSGRGILPMTEARKCSNSSGQSVEILRPCDFEGKRIIVHPKGWKEGFLMSKAGQELERHKDEWASMSADDKAEVLRRVSYVFPAADKQSELGSETVTGNHWLEIPRPDRVRWHPRHPENDLPMGWEAWIYQPTGEVFYYDRVSKKDSKTHPTKSFHVEGLPLGFGLKWVQIDGKWRTYFVDHERKTNTWSAPPGYVLDERIGFEKVPMIGKGAAE
;
A
#
# COMPACT_ATOMS: atom_id res chain seq x y z
N MET A 1 1.09 -47.54 61.13
CA MET A 1 -0.24 -47.15 61.61
C MET A 1 -0.42 -45.69 61.24
N GLN A 2 -1.06 -45.41 60.11
CA GLN A 2 -2.46 -44.95 60.01
C GLN A 2 -2.65 -43.59 60.69
N THR A 3 -2.74 -42.51 59.87
CA THR A 3 -3.94 -41.67 59.58
C THR A 3 -4.18 -40.63 60.67
N THR A 4 -4.45 -39.35 60.45
CA THR A 4 -5.35 -38.57 59.56
C THR A 4 -4.90 -37.10 59.70
N GLY A 5 -4.88 -36.20 58.70
CA GLY A 5 -5.99 -35.70 57.90
C GLY A 5 -6.35 -34.28 58.39
N GLN A 6 -6.34 -33.28 57.50
CA GLN A 6 -7.41 -32.26 57.31
C GLN A 6 -6.89 -31.12 56.40
N VAL A 7 -7.52 -31.02 55.23
CA VAL A 7 -7.50 -29.90 54.27
C VAL A 7 -8.80 -29.13 54.51
N ASP A 8 -8.78 -27.78 54.50
CA ASP A 8 -9.71 -26.94 53.70
C ASP A 8 -9.48 -25.41 53.88
N PRO A 9 -10.09 -24.54 53.04
CA PRO A 9 -9.34 -23.65 52.16
C PRO A 9 -9.64 -22.15 52.39
N GLY A 10 -8.86 -21.25 51.79
CA GLY A 10 -9.21 -19.84 51.78
C GLY A 10 -8.07 -18.91 51.43
N SER A 11 -7.84 -18.67 50.14
CA SER A 11 -7.28 -17.39 49.70
C SER A 11 -7.93 -16.99 48.41
N SER A 12 -8.89 -16.08 48.57
CA SER A 12 -9.61 -15.36 47.54
C SER A 12 -8.64 -14.61 46.64
N CYS A 13 -8.75 -14.86 45.34
CA CYS A 13 -8.20 -13.99 44.31
C CYS A 13 -8.88 -12.60 44.41
N THR A 14 -8.12 -11.58 44.77
CA THR A 14 -8.52 -10.19 44.59
C THR A 14 -8.35 -9.79 43.13
N SER A 15 -9.46 -9.33 42.56
CA SER A 15 -9.63 -8.73 41.25
C SER A 15 -8.66 -7.56 41.06
N ALA A 16 -7.82 -7.60 40.02
CA ALA A 16 -7.03 -6.45 39.61
C ALA A 16 -7.95 -5.42 38.95
N THR A 17 -8.20 -4.33 39.66
CA THR A 17 -8.87 -3.13 39.20
C THR A 17 -8.04 -2.47 38.10
N ALA A 18 -8.66 -2.18 36.95
CA ALA A 18 -8.04 -1.41 35.88
C ALA A 18 -7.69 0.01 36.38
N PRO A 19 -6.50 0.55 36.03
CA PRO A 19 -6.17 1.93 36.37
C PRO A 19 -7.04 2.90 35.55
N PRO A 20 -7.31 4.11 36.09
CA PRO A 20 -8.17 5.08 35.44
C PRO A 20 -7.51 5.66 34.18
N ASP A 21 -8.40 6.00 33.25
CA ASP A 21 -8.17 6.59 31.94
C ASP A 21 -7.63 8.03 32.12
N GLU A 22 -6.31 8.17 32.28
CA GLU A 22 -5.65 9.47 32.24
C GLU A 22 -5.33 9.85 30.80
N GLY A 23 -6.07 10.84 30.31
CA GLY A 23 -5.94 11.42 28.98
C GLY A 23 -4.50 11.79 28.66
N LEU A 24 -3.96 11.16 27.63
CA LEU A 24 -2.73 11.58 27.00
C LEU A 24 -2.99 11.93 25.54
N GLN A 25 -2.48 13.11 25.22
CA GLN A 25 -2.70 13.85 24.01
C GLN A 25 -2.50 12.98 22.77
N GLN A 26 -3.52 13.11 21.92
CA GLN A 26 -3.60 12.62 20.57
C GLN A 26 -2.38 13.13 19.78
N LYS A 27 -1.30 12.34 19.79
CA LYS A 27 -0.28 12.41 18.74
C LYS A 27 -1.00 11.89 17.51
N GLN A 28 -1.62 12.79 16.77
CA GLN A 28 -2.12 12.51 15.43
C GLN A 28 -0.97 11.89 14.67
N SER A 29 -1.06 10.58 14.44
CA SER A 29 -0.28 9.94 13.39
C SER A 29 -0.76 10.58 12.09
N ASP A 30 0.12 11.29 11.41
CA ASP A 30 -0.11 11.89 10.08
C ASP A 30 -0.47 10.85 8.99
N ASP A 31 -0.60 9.57 9.35
CA ASP A 31 -1.00 8.47 8.47
C ASP A 31 -2.52 8.34 8.21
N ALA A 32 -3.32 9.24 8.77
CA ALA A 32 -4.74 9.35 8.42
C ALA A 32 -4.95 10.27 7.20
N ILE A 33 -4.12 10.16 6.16
CA ILE A 33 -4.48 10.67 4.83
C ILE A 33 -5.62 9.79 4.30
N SER A 34 -6.82 10.26 4.58
CA SER A 34 -8.09 9.90 3.94
C SER A 34 -7.88 9.38 2.52
N LYS A 35 -8.01 8.06 2.34
CA LYS A 35 -8.12 7.37 1.05
C LYS A 35 -9.47 7.68 0.36
N ARG A 36 -9.91 8.92 0.34
CA ARG A 36 -10.94 9.30 -0.63
C ARG A 36 -10.27 9.25 -2.01
N PRO A 37 -10.88 8.59 -3.02
CA PRO A 37 -10.55 8.91 -4.40
C PRO A 37 -10.63 10.42 -4.49
N LEU A 38 -9.56 11.05 -4.95
CA LEU A 38 -9.58 12.49 -5.07
C LEU A 38 -10.66 12.83 -6.11
N GLU A 39 -11.80 13.36 -5.65
CA GLU A 39 -12.81 13.98 -6.50
C GLU A 39 -12.25 15.31 -7.01
N TRP A 40 -11.20 15.22 -7.83
CA TRP A 40 -10.48 16.36 -8.37
C TRP A 40 -11.28 16.95 -9.52
N ARG A 41 -11.87 18.13 -9.25
CA ARG A 41 -12.60 19.05 -10.15
C ARG A 41 -13.53 18.41 -11.20
N GLY A 42 -14.83 18.70 -11.07
CA GLY A 42 -15.79 18.61 -12.19
C GLY A 42 -15.57 19.61 -13.34
N TRP A 43 -14.38 20.21 -13.46
CA TRP A 43 -14.00 21.23 -14.44
C TRP A 43 -12.72 20.80 -15.14
N ILE A 44 -12.82 19.79 -16.00
CA ILE A 44 -11.82 19.59 -17.05
C ILE A 44 -12.23 20.54 -18.17
N ASP A 45 -11.47 21.63 -18.32
CA ASP A 45 -11.70 22.61 -19.39
C ASP A 45 -10.93 22.18 -20.65
N LYS A 46 -11.45 22.51 -21.84
CA LYS A 46 -10.70 22.39 -23.11
C LYS A 46 -9.35 23.11 -23.04
N GLN A 47 -9.23 24.09 -22.14
CA GLN A 47 -8.02 24.83 -21.87
C GLN A 47 -6.86 23.95 -21.36
N ASP A 48 -7.14 22.96 -20.51
CA ASP A 48 -6.12 22.09 -19.91
C ASP A 48 -5.44 21.25 -21.00
N TRP A 49 -6.28 20.59 -21.81
CA TRP A 49 -5.83 19.82 -22.97
C TRP A 49 -5.06 20.68 -23.99
N TRP A 50 -5.50 21.93 -24.18
CA TRP A 50 -4.83 22.84 -25.10
C TRP A 50 -3.44 23.27 -24.61
N ASN A 51 -3.28 23.53 -23.31
CA ASN A 51 -1.99 23.81 -22.70
C ASN A 51 -1.06 22.58 -22.77
N TYR A 52 -1.59 21.38 -22.55
CA TYR A 52 -0.83 20.14 -22.66
C TYR A 52 -0.26 19.89 -24.06
N ASN A 53 -1.05 20.14 -25.10
CA ASN A 53 -0.59 20.06 -26.50
C ASN A 53 0.43 21.15 -26.88
N ARG A 54 0.63 22.15 -26.01
CA ARG A 54 1.68 23.17 -26.16
C ARG A 54 2.94 22.87 -25.33
N GLY A 55 3.06 21.64 -24.81
CA GLY A 55 4.22 21.21 -24.03
C GLY A 55 4.25 21.77 -22.61
N GLN A 56 3.08 22.11 -22.06
CA GLN A 56 2.94 22.52 -20.66
C GLN A 56 2.27 21.42 -19.86
N ILE A 57 2.75 21.15 -18.64
CA ILE A 57 2.18 20.13 -17.76
C ILE A 57 1.70 20.81 -16.47
N LEU A 58 0.61 20.30 -15.91
CA LEU A 58 0.16 20.67 -14.59
C LEU A 58 1.12 20.12 -13.52
N LEU A 59 1.58 21.01 -12.65
CA LEU A 59 2.38 20.69 -11.47
C LEU A 59 1.61 21.08 -10.22
N PHE A 60 1.38 20.09 -9.36
CA PHE A 60 0.70 20.19 -8.07
C PHE A 60 1.73 20.24 -6.94
N THR A 61 1.56 21.17 -6.00
CA THR A 61 2.42 21.26 -4.79
C THR A 61 2.12 20.18 -3.76
N ARG A 62 0.90 19.64 -3.78
CA ARG A 62 0.38 18.66 -2.83
C ARG A 62 -0.89 18.00 -3.37
N ARG A 63 -1.27 16.88 -2.76
CA ARG A 63 -2.42 16.05 -3.17
C ARG A 63 -3.78 16.70 -3.01
N ASP A 64 -3.85 17.87 -2.38
CA ASP A 64 -5.02 18.71 -2.16
C ASP A 64 -4.83 20.14 -2.73
N ASP A 65 -3.89 20.31 -3.66
CA ASP A 65 -3.66 21.57 -4.37
C ASP A 65 -4.79 21.95 -5.36
N HIS A 66 -5.61 22.92 -4.95
CA HIS A 66 -6.69 23.49 -5.77
C HIS A 66 -6.22 24.58 -6.76
N HIS A 67 -4.92 24.82 -6.91
CA HIS A 67 -4.36 25.83 -7.81
C HIS A 67 -3.02 25.37 -8.43
N PRO A 68 -3.02 24.25 -9.18
CA PRO A 68 -1.80 23.77 -9.84
C PRO A 68 -1.29 24.77 -10.87
N THR A 69 0.01 24.71 -11.15
CA THR A 69 0.68 25.62 -12.07
C THR A 69 1.04 24.90 -13.37
N TYR A 70 0.86 25.57 -14.52
CA TYR A 70 1.40 25.08 -15.78
C TYR A 70 2.89 25.36 -15.88
N VAL A 71 3.68 24.31 -16.06
CA VAL A 71 5.12 24.39 -16.26
C VAL A 71 5.48 23.92 -17.67
N PRO A 72 6.28 24.68 -18.43
CA PRO A 72 6.85 24.19 -19.68
C PRO A 72 7.78 23.01 -19.39
N THR A 73 7.61 21.91 -20.13
CA THR A 73 8.44 20.70 -19.97
C THR A 73 8.97 20.15 -21.29
N PRO A 74 9.48 20.98 -22.22
CA PRO A 74 9.92 20.51 -23.54
C PRO A 74 11.06 19.49 -23.43
N ASP A 75 11.90 19.59 -22.40
CA ASP A 75 13.04 18.71 -22.20
C ASP A 75 12.66 17.38 -21.51
N LEU A 76 11.55 17.36 -20.76
CA LEU A 76 11.13 16.21 -19.97
C LEU A 76 10.13 15.33 -20.73
N PHE A 77 9.22 15.98 -21.46
CA PHE A 77 8.18 15.34 -22.25
C PHE A 77 8.10 16.03 -23.62
N PRO A 78 9.07 15.78 -24.52
CA PRO A 78 9.11 16.41 -25.84
C PRO A 78 7.94 16.02 -26.75
N SER A 79 7.26 14.92 -26.44
CA SER A 79 6.01 14.51 -27.10
C SER A 79 4.87 14.38 -26.08
N SER A 80 3.73 14.99 -26.40
CA SER A 80 2.49 14.80 -25.65
C SER A 80 1.97 13.37 -25.85
N LEU A 81 1.41 12.80 -24.78
CA LEU A 81 0.64 11.56 -24.87
C LEU A 81 -0.59 11.73 -25.78
N PRO A 82 -1.03 10.65 -26.48
CA PRO A 82 -2.29 10.69 -27.21
C PRO A 82 -3.48 10.80 -26.24
N TRP A 83 -4.58 11.37 -26.72
CA TRP A 83 -5.86 11.33 -26.03
C TRP A 83 -6.22 9.87 -25.65
N PRO A 84 -6.74 9.60 -24.43
CA PRO A 84 -7.23 10.56 -23.44
C PRO A 84 -6.23 10.93 -22.34
N TRP A 85 -4.92 10.69 -22.55
CA TRP A 85 -3.95 10.76 -21.47
C TRP A 85 -3.19 12.09 -21.42
N GLU A 86 -3.06 12.63 -20.22
CA GLU A 86 -2.21 13.79 -19.92
C GLU A 86 -1.33 13.47 -18.71
N VAL A 87 -0.03 13.75 -18.82
CA VAL A 87 0.89 13.64 -17.68
C VAL A 87 0.69 14.85 -16.77
N VAL A 88 0.65 14.62 -15.47
CA VAL A 88 0.77 15.67 -14.46
C VAL A 88 1.87 15.31 -13.46
N LEU A 89 2.41 16.32 -12.78
CA LEU A 89 3.44 16.14 -11.77
C LEU A 89 2.90 16.53 -10.40
N LEU A 90 3.14 15.68 -9.41
CA LEU A 90 2.92 15.99 -8.01
C LEU A 90 4.27 16.16 -7.33
N GLN A 91 4.53 17.33 -6.75
CA GLN A 91 5.72 17.54 -5.95
C GLN A 91 5.55 16.88 -4.58
N GLU A 92 6.51 16.06 -4.19
CA GLU A 92 6.61 15.50 -2.84
C GLU A 92 8.03 15.70 -2.30
N GLN A 93 8.14 15.95 -1.00
CA GLN A 93 9.42 16.08 -0.31
C GLN A 93 9.71 14.77 0.43
N HIS A 94 10.88 14.16 0.19
CA HIS A 94 11.32 12.98 0.92
C HIS A 94 12.77 13.19 1.40
N GLY A 95 12.93 13.30 2.72
CA GLY A 95 14.17 13.79 3.33
C GLY A 95 14.52 15.19 2.80
N ASP A 96 15.76 15.38 2.36
CA ASP A 96 16.25 16.64 1.79
C ASP A 96 15.95 16.80 0.28
N SER A 97 15.44 15.75 -0.35
CA SER A 97 15.21 15.69 -1.80
C SER A 97 13.78 16.04 -2.18
N VAL A 98 13.63 16.74 -3.31
CA VAL A 98 12.34 16.99 -3.96
C VAL A 98 12.14 15.91 -5.01
N PHE A 99 10.97 15.28 -5.00
CA PHE A 99 10.53 14.35 -6.03
C PHE A 99 9.33 14.92 -6.78
N TYR A 100 9.30 14.67 -8.08
CA TYR A 100 8.17 14.96 -8.96
C TYR A 100 7.56 13.63 -9.39
N ILE A 101 6.46 13.27 -8.74
CA ILE A 101 5.76 12.02 -8.96
C ILE A 101 4.86 12.17 -10.18
N MET A 102 5.07 11.33 -11.19
CA MET A 102 4.20 11.31 -12.38
C MET A 102 2.85 10.67 -12.06
N TRP A 103 1.80 11.40 -12.40
CA TRP A 103 0.42 10.95 -12.40
C TRP A 103 -0.17 11.19 -13.79
N PHE A 104 -1.31 10.58 -14.08
CA PHE A 104 -1.91 10.59 -15.40
C PHE A 104 -3.39 10.89 -15.31
N GLN A 105 -3.83 11.92 -16.04
CA GLN A 105 -5.23 12.23 -16.20
C GLN A 105 -5.80 11.40 -17.36
N ASP A 106 -6.85 10.64 -17.09
CA ASP A 106 -7.68 9.98 -18.09
C ASP A 106 -8.91 10.84 -18.33
N HIS A 107 -8.88 11.62 -19.41
CA HIS A 107 -9.92 12.58 -19.75
C HIS A 107 -11.27 11.94 -20.10
N GLU A 108 -11.27 10.68 -20.58
CA GLU A 108 -12.49 9.94 -20.90
C GLU A 108 -13.18 9.47 -19.62
N LYS A 109 -12.42 8.89 -18.70
CA LYS A 109 -12.95 8.43 -17.42
C LYS A 109 -13.12 9.55 -16.40
N ARG A 110 -12.54 10.72 -16.66
CA ARG A 110 -12.47 11.86 -15.74
C ARG A 110 -11.87 11.47 -14.39
N VAL A 111 -10.78 10.70 -14.43
CA VAL A 111 -10.07 10.24 -13.23
C VAL A 111 -8.58 10.47 -13.37
N MET A 112 -7.95 10.79 -12.24
CA MET A 112 -6.50 10.72 -12.09
C MET A 112 -6.07 9.29 -11.79
N GLN A 113 -4.95 8.87 -12.37
CA GLN A 113 -4.37 7.56 -12.19
C GLN A 113 -2.90 7.69 -11.82
N GLU A 114 -2.46 6.90 -10.86
CA GLU A 114 -1.07 6.88 -10.41
C GLU A 114 -0.19 5.97 -11.30
N HIS A 115 -0.81 5.10 -12.09
CA HIS A 115 -0.13 4.17 -12.99
C HIS A 115 0.05 4.77 -14.38
N PHE A 116 1.07 4.29 -15.08
CA PHE A 116 1.28 4.64 -16.48
C PHE A 116 0.06 4.24 -17.32
N PRO A 117 -0.23 4.99 -18.40
CA PRO A 117 -1.25 4.59 -19.36
C PRO A 117 -0.97 3.16 -19.86
N PRO A 118 -2.02 2.33 -20.06
CA PRO A 118 -1.84 0.95 -20.50
C PRO A 118 -0.94 0.84 -21.74
N GLY A 119 0.06 -0.04 -21.68
CA GLY A 119 0.99 -0.27 -22.79
C GLY A 119 2.04 0.82 -23.01
N HIS A 120 2.16 1.80 -22.11
CA HIS A 120 3.15 2.87 -22.20
C HIS A 120 4.33 2.67 -21.24
N VAL A 121 5.46 3.27 -21.58
CA VAL A 121 6.71 3.27 -20.81
C VAL A 121 7.35 4.64 -20.87
N PHE A 122 8.23 4.94 -19.92
CA PHE A 122 9.07 6.11 -19.97
C PHE A 122 10.34 5.80 -20.77
N VAL A 123 10.77 6.75 -21.58
CA VAL A 123 11.94 6.64 -22.43
C VAL A 123 12.79 7.88 -22.16
N SER A 124 14.00 7.68 -21.63
CA SER A 124 14.89 8.78 -21.23
C SER A 124 15.14 9.74 -22.39
N GLY A 125 14.88 11.04 -22.17
CA GLY A 125 14.98 12.09 -23.18
C GLY A 125 13.83 12.13 -24.20
N ARG A 126 12.82 11.26 -24.09
CA ARG A 126 11.63 11.25 -24.96
C ARG A 126 10.30 11.31 -24.20
N GLY A 127 10.30 11.07 -22.89
CA GLY A 127 9.07 11.09 -22.09
C GLY A 127 8.31 9.77 -22.17
N ILE A 128 6.98 9.82 -22.14
CA ILE A 128 6.13 8.63 -22.13
C ILE A 128 5.74 8.25 -23.56
N LEU A 129 5.98 6.99 -23.96
CA LEU A 129 5.70 6.48 -25.30
C LEU A 129 5.00 5.12 -25.25
N PRO A 130 4.21 4.75 -26.28
CA PRO A 130 3.77 3.37 -26.46
C PRO A 130 4.96 2.41 -26.52
N MET A 131 4.83 1.24 -25.90
CA MET A 131 5.90 0.22 -25.85
C MET A 131 6.42 -0.16 -27.23
N THR A 132 5.55 -0.20 -28.24
CA THR A 132 5.92 -0.51 -29.63
C THR A 132 6.83 0.54 -30.25
N GLU A 133 6.64 1.82 -29.91
CA GLU A 133 7.48 2.94 -30.37
C GLU A 133 8.77 3.03 -29.59
N ALA A 134 8.73 2.81 -28.27
CA ALA A 134 9.92 2.75 -27.42
C ALA A 134 10.92 1.70 -27.94
N ARG A 135 10.45 0.51 -28.32
CA ARG A 135 11.27 -0.55 -28.93
C ARG A 135 11.85 -0.19 -30.30
N LYS A 136 11.18 0.68 -31.07
CA LYS A 136 11.74 1.18 -32.34
C LYS A 136 12.86 2.20 -32.07
N CYS A 137 12.71 3.01 -31.03
CA CYS A 137 13.72 3.99 -30.64
C CYS A 137 15.04 3.33 -30.19
N SER A 138 14.96 2.21 -29.46
CA SER A 138 16.16 1.45 -29.05
C SER A 138 16.93 0.85 -30.23
N ASN A 139 16.25 0.55 -31.34
CA ASN A 139 16.85 -0.14 -32.47
C ASN A 139 17.40 0.79 -33.56
N SER A 140 17.01 2.07 -33.58
CA SER A 140 17.23 2.96 -34.74
C SER A 140 18.39 3.95 -34.60
N SER A 141 18.86 4.22 -33.38
CA SER A 141 19.76 5.36 -33.13
C SER A 141 21.22 4.99 -32.83
N GLY A 142 21.56 3.70 -32.66
CA GLY A 142 22.89 3.28 -32.19
C GLY A 142 23.24 3.72 -30.76
N GLN A 143 22.48 4.65 -30.19
CA GLN A 143 22.51 5.09 -28.81
C GLN A 143 21.49 4.25 -28.03
N SER A 144 21.95 3.58 -26.97
CA SER A 144 21.05 2.83 -26.09
C SER A 144 20.11 3.81 -25.40
N VAL A 145 18.84 3.84 -25.83
CA VAL A 145 17.81 4.63 -25.16
C VAL A 145 17.28 3.80 -24.00
N GLU A 146 17.37 4.34 -22.79
CA GLU A 146 16.88 3.67 -21.59
C GLU A 146 15.35 3.69 -21.57
N ILE A 147 14.74 2.50 -21.50
CA ILE A 147 13.30 2.31 -21.37
C ILE A 147 13.02 1.93 -19.91
N LEU A 148 12.23 2.74 -19.22
CA LEU A 148 11.86 2.56 -17.82
C LEU A 148 10.39 2.23 -17.70
N ARG A 149 10.10 1.10 -17.05
CA ARG A 149 8.78 0.73 -16.54
C ARG A 149 8.54 1.42 -15.20
N PRO A 150 7.29 1.45 -14.70
CA PRO A 150 6.99 2.13 -13.44
C PRO A 150 7.93 1.76 -12.28
N CYS A 151 8.18 0.47 -12.02
CA CYS A 151 9.04 0.04 -10.91
C CYS A 151 10.53 0.36 -11.14
N ASP A 152 10.97 0.53 -12.39
CA ASP A 152 12.37 0.79 -12.72
C ASP A 152 12.84 2.18 -12.24
N PHE A 153 11.92 3.04 -11.81
CA PHE A 153 12.22 4.34 -11.20
C PHE A 153 12.78 4.24 -9.78
N GLU A 154 12.60 3.10 -9.09
CA GLU A 154 13.21 2.91 -7.78
C GLU A 154 14.74 3.05 -7.86
N GLY A 155 15.31 3.89 -7.00
CA GLY A 155 16.73 4.21 -6.98
C GLY A 155 17.20 5.08 -8.14
N LYS A 156 16.35 5.37 -9.13
CA LYS A 156 16.69 6.28 -10.23
C LYS A 156 16.64 7.72 -9.74
N ARG A 157 17.55 8.53 -10.25
CA ARG A 157 17.70 9.95 -9.92
C ARG A 157 17.72 10.76 -11.20
N ILE A 158 16.58 10.75 -11.91
CA ILE A 158 16.40 11.50 -13.16
C ILE A 158 16.16 12.96 -12.77
N ILE A 159 17.16 13.81 -12.93
CA ILE A 159 17.09 15.22 -12.56
C ILE A 159 16.07 15.94 -13.42
N VAL A 160 15.21 16.74 -12.78
CA VAL A 160 14.25 17.62 -13.44
C VAL A 160 14.30 19.01 -12.81
N HIS A 161 14.14 20.02 -13.66
CA HIS A 161 14.12 21.42 -13.25
C HIS A 161 12.93 22.12 -13.91
N PRO A 162 11.70 21.94 -13.39
CA PRO A 162 10.56 22.68 -13.90
C PRO A 162 10.80 24.18 -13.73
N LYS A 163 10.57 24.97 -14.77
CA LYS A 163 10.87 26.41 -14.76
C LYS A 163 10.12 27.11 -13.62
N GLY A 164 10.87 27.78 -12.74
CA GLY A 164 10.31 28.48 -11.57
C GLY A 164 10.15 27.61 -10.32
N TRP A 165 10.65 26.37 -10.36
CA TRP A 165 10.57 25.40 -9.26
C TRP A 165 11.96 24.92 -8.84
N LYS A 166 12.04 24.28 -7.67
CA LYS A 166 13.29 23.70 -7.16
C LYS A 166 13.69 22.49 -8.02
N GLU A 167 14.98 22.32 -8.25
CA GLU A 167 15.49 21.10 -8.88
C GLU A 167 15.14 19.87 -8.03
N GLY A 168 14.73 18.78 -8.69
CA GLY A 168 14.33 17.54 -8.02
C GLY A 168 14.51 16.33 -8.93
N PHE A 169 13.90 15.21 -8.53
CA PHE A 169 14.00 13.94 -9.25
C PHE A 169 12.64 13.46 -9.75
N LEU A 170 12.57 13.02 -11.00
CA LEU A 170 11.38 12.37 -11.55
C LEU A 170 11.20 10.98 -10.96
N MET A 171 9.98 10.62 -10.61
CA MET A 171 9.64 9.34 -10.00
C MET A 171 8.27 8.87 -10.49
N SER A 172 8.08 7.56 -10.64
CA SER A 172 6.74 6.99 -10.83
C SER A 172 6.13 6.66 -9.47
N LYS A 173 4.80 6.55 -9.37
CA LYS A 173 4.19 6.10 -8.10
C LYS A 173 4.67 4.72 -7.67
N ALA A 174 4.80 3.77 -8.60
CA ALA A 174 5.26 2.42 -8.28
C ALA A 174 6.72 2.41 -7.78
N GLY A 175 7.59 3.23 -8.40
CA GLY A 175 8.98 3.40 -7.94
C GLY A 175 9.04 4.02 -6.54
N GLN A 176 8.20 5.02 -6.27
CA GLN A 176 8.08 5.63 -4.94
C GLN A 176 7.63 4.61 -3.88
N GLU A 177 6.61 3.80 -4.17
CA GLU A 177 6.15 2.77 -3.23
C GLU A 177 7.25 1.74 -2.92
N LEU A 178 8.03 1.34 -3.92
CA LEU A 178 9.17 0.45 -3.72
C LEU A 178 10.27 1.09 -2.86
N GLU A 179 10.63 2.35 -3.10
CA GLU A 179 11.63 3.05 -2.27
C GLU A 179 11.14 3.15 -0.82
N ARG A 180 9.89 3.60 -0.62
CA ARG A 180 9.28 3.73 0.70
C ARG A 180 9.32 2.42 1.48
N HIS A 181 8.88 1.32 0.86
CA HIS A 181 8.81 0.03 1.54
C HIS A 181 10.19 -0.55 1.82
N LYS A 182 11.13 -0.37 0.88
CA LYS A 182 12.53 -0.76 1.06
C LYS A 182 13.16 -0.01 2.23
N ASP A 183 12.96 1.30 2.32
CA ASP A 183 13.54 2.13 3.38
C ASP A 183 12.91 1.81 4.74
N GLU A 184 11.58 1.62 4.79
CA GLU A 184 10.85 1.20 5.99
C GLU A 184 11.39 -0.14 6.52
N TRP A 185 11.49 -1.16 5.66
CA TRP A 185 12.04 -2.46 6.05
C TRP A 185 13.53 -2.38 6.40
N ALA A 186 14.33 -1.62 5.66
CA ALA A 186 15.76 -1.47 5.92
C ALA A 186 16.01 -0.81 7.28
N SER A 187 15.17 0.14 7.69
CA SER A 187 15.27 0.87 8.96
C SER A 187 14.98 0.01 10.20
N MET A 188 14.25 -1.10 10.05
CA MET A 188 13.94 -2.00 11.17
C MET A 188 15.18 -2.75 11.66
N SER A 189 15.30 -2.88 12.98
CA SER A 189 16.33 -3.70 13.63
C SER A 189 16.16 -5.19 13.29
N ALA A 190 17.21 -5.99 13.49
CA ALA A 190 17.12 -7.44 13.30
C ALA A 190 16.09 -8.09 14.24
N ASP A 191 16.03 -7.62 15.49
CA ASP A 191 15.08 -8.10 16.49
C ASP A 191 13.64 -7.74 16.12
N ASP A 192 13.41 -6.53 15.61
CA ASP A 192 12.08 -6.10 15.12
C ASP A 192 11.63 -6.91 13.91
N LYS A 193 12.54 -7.15 12.96
CA LYS A 193 12.26 -8.02 11.81
C LYS A 193 11.90 -9.43 12.28
N ALA A 194 12.64 -9.99 13.22
CA ALA A 194 12.35 -11.32 13.77
C ALA A 194 10.98 -11.38 14.48
N GLU A 195 10.64 -10.37 15.28
CA GLU A 195 9.35 -10.29 15.97
C GLU A 195 8.18 -10.11 14.99
N VAL A 196 8.35 -9.27 13.96
CA VAL A 196 7.34 -9.11 12.90
C VAL A 196 7.15 -10.41 12.12
N LEU A 197 8.22 -11.09 11.73
CA LEU A 197 8.13 -12.39 11.05
C LEU A 197 7.42 -13.43 11.92
N ARG A 198 7.72 -13.46 13.22
CA ARG A 198 7.02 -14.33 14.19
C ARG A 198 5.52 -14.01 14.22
N ARG A 199 5.14 -12.74 14.22
CA ARG A 199 3.73 -12.31 14.18
C ARG A 199 3.03 -12.68 12.89
N VAL A 200 3.71 -12.54 11.75
CA VAL A 200 3.16 -12.95 10.45
C VAL A 200 2.86 -14.44 10.47
N SER A 201 3.79 -15.28 10.90
CA SER A 201 3.58 -16.73 11.00
C SER A 201 2.45 -17.10 11.99
N TYR A 202 2.28 -16.30 13.04
CA TYR A 202 1.24 -16.51 14.05
C TYR A 202 -0.16 -16.13 13.57
N VAL A 203 -0.29 -14.94 12.96
CA VAL A 203 -1.58 -14.41 12.51
C VAL A 203 -2.00 -15.01 11.17
N PHE A 204 -1.04 -15.34 10.32
CA PHE A 204 -1.24 -15.85 8.98
C PHE A 204 -0.51 -17.18 8.79
N PRO A 205 -0.94 -18.27 9.46
CA PRO A 205 -0.27 -19.56 9.40
C PRO A 205 -0.22 -20.18 8.00
N ALA A 206 -1.13 -19.78 7.10
CA ALA A 206 -1.19 -20.19 5.70
C ALA A 206 -0.30 -19.36 4.77
N ALA A 207 0.32 -18.27 5.25
CA ALA A 207 1.23 -17.47 4.42
C ALA A 207 2.45 -18.30 3.99
N ASP A 208 3.01 -17.98 2.82
CA ASP A 208 4.25 -18.62 2.38
C ASP A 208 5.33 -18.44 3.45
N LYS A 209 6.17 -19.45 3.64
CA LYS A 209 7.45 -19.22 4.32
C LYS A 209 8.29 -18.37 3.38
N GLN A 210 8.95 -17.33 3.88
CA GLN A 210 9.92 -16.53 3.12
C GLN A 210 10.89 -17.51 2.41
N SER A 211 10.66 -17.79 1.14
CA SER A 211 11.41 -18.79 0.38
C SER A 211 11.40 -18.43 -1.11
N GLU A 212 12.47 -18.87 -1.75
CA GLU A 212 13.18 -18.27 -2.88
C GLU A 212 12.32 -17.71 -4.02
N LEU A 213 12.72 -16.51 -4.47
CA LEU A 213 12.22 -15.82 -5.65
C LEU A 213 12.04 -16.80 -6.81
N GLY A 214 10.80 -17.19 -7.06
CA GLY A 214 10.41 -17.93 -8.25
C GLY A 214 10.61 -17.07 -9.50
N SER A 215 11.05 -17.71 -10.58
CA SER A 215 11.23 -17.20 -11.94
C SER A 215 9.91 -16.79 -12.63
N GLU A 216 9.02 -16.06 -11.95
CA GLU A 216 7.91 -15.41 -12.65
C GLU A 216 8.43 -14.20 -13.44
N THR A 217 7.84 -13.96 -14.61
CA THR A 217 8.14 -12.80 -15.44
C THR A 217 7.64 -11.53 -14.76
N VAL A 218 8.49 -10.96 -13.90
CA VAL A 218 8.26 -9.69 -13.24
C VAL A 218 8.14 -8.59 -14.31
N THR A 219 6.94 -8.04 -14.48
CA THR A 219 6.73 -6.97 -15.47
C THR A 219 7.13 -5.61 -14.95
N GLY A 220 7.17 -5.38 -13.64
CA GLY A 220 7.59 -4.10 -13.06
C GLY A 220 6.60 -2.96 -13.32
N ASN A 221 5.34 -3.29 -13.60
CA ASN A 221 4.28 -2.30 -13.82
C ASN A 221 3.59 -1.89 -12.53
N HIS A 222 3.56 -2.79 -11.54
CA HIS A 222 2.99 -2.56 -10.23
C HIS A 222 3.97 -3.01 -9.14
N TRP A 223 4.03 -2.28 -8.02
CA TRP A 223 5.02 -2.51 -6.97
C TRP A 223 4.92 -3.92 -6.36
N LEU A 224 3.70 -4.48 -6.26
CA LEU A 224 3.45 -5.86 -5.80
C LEU A 224 3.99 -6.95 -6.74
N GLU A 225 4.31 -6.63 -8.00
CA GLU A 225 4.89 -7.62 -8.92
C GLU A 225 6.38 -7.87 -8.66
N ILE A 226 7.05 -6.94 -7.98
CA ILE A 226 8.46 -7.11 -7.62
C ILE A 226 8.51 -7.93 -6.33
N PRO A 227 9.17 -9.09 -6.28
CA PRO A 227 9.38 -9.79 -5.02
C PRO A 227 10.25 -8.97 -4.08
N ARG A 228 9.91 -8.94 -2.79
CA ARG A 228 10.66 -8.21 -1.75
C ARG A 228 10.63 -8.93 -0.42
N PRO A 229 11.65 -8.72 0.44
CA PRO A 229 11.67 -9.32 1.76
C PRO A 229 10.62 -8.74 2.71
N ASP A 230 10.15 -7.50 2.48
CA ASP A 230 9.19 -6.77 3.31
C ASP A 230 7.74 -7.25 3.18
N ARG A 231 7.49 -8.25 2.35
CA ARG A 231 6.17 -8.81 2.10
C ARG A 231 6.24 -10.30 1.86
N VAL A 232 5.12 -10.96 2.09
CA VAL A 232 4.98 -12.40 1.85
C VAL A 232 3.62 -12.69 1.24
N ARG A 233 3.52 -13.72 0.41
CA ARG A 233 2.24 -14.10 -0.19
C ARG A 233 1.28 -14.57 0.88
N TRP A 234 0.06 -14.06 0.80
CA TRP A 234 -1.07 -14.50 1.60
C TRP A 234 -1.81 -15.61 0.86
N HIS A 235 -2.17 -16.67 1.57
CA HIS A 235 -3.08 -17.70 1.09
C HIS A 235 -4.31 -17.78 1.99
N PRO A 236 -5.47 -18.08 1.42
CA PRO A 236 -6.68 -18.33 2.20
C PRO A 236 -6.49 -19.56 3.08
N ARG A 237 -7.01 -19.50 4.30
CA ARG A 237 -7.08 -20.64 5.23
C ARG A 237 -8.23 -21.56 4.86
N HIS A 238 -9.34 -20.99 4.41
CA HIS A 238 -10.52 -21.73 4.02
C HIS A 238 -10.76 -21.62 2.50
N PRO A 239 -11.05 -22.74 1.80
CA PRO A 239 -11.23 -22.75 0.34
C PRO A 239 -12.32 -21.81 -0.17
N GLU A 240 -13.35 -21.51 0.63
CA GLU A 240 -14.37 -20.53 0.25
C GLU A 240 -13.82 -19.11 0.09
N ASN A 241 -12.64 -18.83 0.63
CA ASN A 241 -11.93 -17.55 0.54
C ASN A 241 -10.85 -17.57 -0.55
N ASP A 242 -10.87 -18.55 -1.45
CA ASP A 242 -10.00 -18.57 -2.62
C ASP A 242 -10.12 -17.29 -3.46
N LEU A 243 -8.96 -16.82 -3.90
CA LEU A 243 -8.86 -15.67 -4.78
C LEU A 243 -9.32 -16.06 -6.21
N PRO A 244 -10.06 -15.19 -6.91
CA PRO A 244 -10.39 -15.41 -8.30
C PRO A 244 -9.14 -15.54 -9.17
N MET A 245 -9.28 -16.18 -10.34
CA MET A 245 -8.19 -16.27 -11.30
C MET A 245 -7.62 -14.88 -11.64
N GLY A 246 -6.29 -14.76 -11.59
CA GLY A 246 -5.57 -13.51 -11.85
C GLY A 246 -5.39 -12.62 -10.62
N TRP A 247 -5.96 -12.97 -9.46
CA TRP A 247 -5.72 -12.28 -8.20
C TRP A 247 -4.61 -12.94 -7.39
N GLU A 248 -3.82 -12.12 -6.73
CA GLU A 248 -2.84 -12.51 -5.72
C GLU A 248 -3.04 -11.68 -4.46
N ALA A 249 -2.46 -12.10 -3.35
CA ALA A 249 -2.47 -11.29 -2.14
C ALA A 249 -1.14 -11.36 -1.39
N TRP A 250 -0.86 -10.29 -0.68
CA TRP A 250 0.41 -10.06 0.00
C TRP A 250 0.16 -9.49 1.40
N ILE A 251 0.86 -10.01 2.40
CA ILE A 251 0.96 -9.40 3.72
C ILE A 251 2.17 -8.47 3.70
N TYR A 252 1.95 -7.17 3.94
CA TYR A 252 3.03 -6.22 4.14
C TYR A 252 3.57 -6.33 5.56
N GLN A 253 4.77 -6.87 5.71
CA GLN A 253 5.31 -7.30 7.00
C GLN A 253 5.45 -6.17 8.02
N PRO A 254 5.94 -4.95 7.70
CA PRO A 254 6.06 -3.88 8.70
C PRO A 254 4.78 -3.54 9.45
N THR A 255 3.61 -3.68 8.79
CA THR A 255 2.33 -3.26 9.36
C THR A 255 1.33 -4.39 9.55
N GLY A 256 1.50 -5.53 8.88
CA GLY A 256 0.55 -6.64 8.85
C GLY A 256 -0.64 -6.48 7.93
N GLU A 257 -0.67 -5.39 7.16
CA GLU A 257 -1.76 -5.10 6.23
C GLU A 257 -1.76 -6.05 5.04
N VAL A 258 -2.94 -6.55 4.67
CA VAL A 258 -3.11 -7.43 3.50
C VAL A 258 -3.51 -6.59 2.29
N PHE A 259 -2.82 -6.83 1.17
CA PHE A 259 -3.09 -6.25 -0.13
C PHE A 259 -3.54 -7.34 -1.09
N TYR A 260 -4.68 -7.14 -1.74
CA TYR A 260 -5.21 -7.98 -2.81
C TYR A 260 -4.92 -7.31 -4.14
N TYR A 261 -4.32 -8.02 -5.07
CA TYR A 261 -3.81 -7.49 -6.32
C TYR A 261 -4.39 -8.24 -7.52
N ASP A 262 -5.07 -7.51 -8.39
CA ASP A 262 -5.53 -8.00 -9.68
C ASP A 262 -4.43 -7.82 -10.74
N ARG A 263 -3.82 -8.93 -11.18
CA ARG A 263 -2.77 -8.92 -12.21
C ARG A 263 -3.26 -8.50 -13.58
N VAL A 264 -4.56 -8.62 -13.86
CA VAL A 264 -5.15 -8.27 -15.15
C VAL A 264 -5.37 -6.77 -15.21
N SER A 265 -6.06 -6.20 -14.21
CA SER A 265 -6.34 -4.76 -14.19
C SER A 265 -5.20 -3.91 -13.62
N LYS A 266 -4.17 -4.53 -13.03
CA LYS A 266 -3.02 -3.88 -12.36
C LYS A 266 -3.45 -2.99 -11.20
N LYS A 267 -4.52 -3.38 -10.49
CA LYS A 267 -5.06 -2.65 -9.35
C LYS A 267 -4.90 -3.46 -8.07
N ASP A 268 -4.52 -2.79 -7.00
CA ASP A 268 -4.58 -3.34 -5.66
C ASP A 268 -5.78 -2.80 -4.86
N SER A 269 -6.14 -3.55 -3.82
CA SER A 269 -7.19 -3.24 -2.87
C SER A 269 -6.80 -3.75 -1.50
N LYS A 270 -7.36 -3.16 -0.45
CA LYS A 270 -7.25 -3.67 0.93
C LYS A 270 -8.35 -4.66 1.28
N THR A 271 -9.26 -4.92 0.35
CA THR A 271 -10.49 -5.69 0.58
C THR A 271 -10.52 -6.86 -0.38
N HIS A 272 -10.87 -8.04 0.14
CA HIS A 272 -11.00 -9.28 -0.61
C HIS A 272 -11.98 -9.11 -1.78
N PRO A 273 -11.60 -9.51 -3.00
CA PRO A 273 -12.34 -9.18 -4.23
C PRO A 273 -13.78 -9.71 -4.27
N THR A 274 -14.08 -10.81 -3.57
CA THR A 274 -15.39 -11.47 -3.60
C THR A 274 -16.10 -11.55 -2.26
N LYS A 275 -15.40 -11.28 -1.16
CA LYS A 275 -15.91 -11.52 0.22
C LYS A 275 -15.99 -10.27 1.06
N SER A 276 -15.40 -9.16 0.61
CA SER A 276 -15.46 -7.86 1.27
C SER A 276 -14.83 -7.78 2.67
N PHE A 277 -14.10 -8.79 3.13
CA PHE A 277 -13.27 -8.69 4.34
C PHE A 277 -11.90 -8.07 4.01
N HIS A 278 -11.20 -7.53 5.02
CA HIS A 278 -9.81 -7.09 4.86
C HIS A 278 -8.80 -8.15 5.29
N VAL A 279 -9.14 -8.92 6.33
CA VAL A 279 -8.35 -10.04 6.83
C VAL A 279 -9.29 -11.21 7.09
N GLU A 280 -8.95 -12.38 6.57
CA GLU A 280 -9.77 -13.59 6.77
C GLU A 280 -9.93 -13.89 8.26
N GLY A 281 -11.14 -14.28 8.64
CA GLY A 281 -11.49 -14.60 10.02
C GLY A 281 -11.89 -13.40 10.88
N LEU A 282 -11.74 -12.16 10.39
CA LEU A 282 -12.32 -10.97 11.03
C LEU A 282 -13.71 -10.64 10.45
N PRO A 283 -14.55 -9.89 11.19
CA PRO A 283 -15.81 -9.39 10.63
C PRO A 283 -15.58 -8.47 9.43
N LEU A 284 -16.61 -8.31 8.60
CA LEU A 284 -16.57 -7.40 7.45
C LEU A 284 -16.21 -5.98 7.91
N GLY A 285 -15.42 -5.29 7.09
CA GLY A 285 -14.93 -3.95 7.41
C GLY A 285 -13.81 -3.88 8.45
N PHE A 286 -13.46 -4.98 9.14
CA PHE A 286 -12.32 -4.99 10.06
C PHE A 286 -11.04 -5.43 9.38
N GLY A 287 -10.00 -4.62 9.56
CA GLY A 287 -8.61 -4.94 9.25
C GLY A 287 -7.78 -5.16 10.50
N LEU A 288 -6.56 -5.66 10.31
CA LEU A 288 -5.56 -5.85 11.36
C LEU A 288 -4.26 -5.14 10.99
N LYS A 289 -3.62 -4.57 12.00
CA LYS A 289 -2.29 -3.98 11.89
C LYS A 289 -1.47 -4.24 13.15
N TRP A 290 -0.17 -4.01 13.06
CA TRP A 290 0.71 -3.91 14.23
C TRP A 290 1.60 -2.68 14.16
N VAL A 291 2.00 -2.21 15.34
CA VAL A 291 2.87 -1.04 15.53
C VAL A 291 3.73 -1.25 16.78
N GLN A 292 4.90 -0.62 16.82
CA GLN A 292 5.76 -0.62 18.00
C GLN A 292 5.37 0.53 18.94
N ILE A 293 5.09 0.21 20.20
CA ILE A 293 4.81 1.17 21.28
C ILE A 293 5.71 0.82 22.46
N ASP A 294 6.50 1.80 22.94
CA ASP A 294 7.45 1.63 24.04
C ASP A 294 8.38 0.42 23.84
N GLY A 295 8.90 0.26 22.62
CA GLY A 295 9.77 -0.86 22.23
C GLY A 295 9.08 -2.21 22.11
N LYS A 296 7.75 -2.28 22.20
CA LYS A 296 6.97 -3.52 22.10
C LYS A 296 6.00 -3.47 20.94
N TRP A 297 6.04 -4.50 20.10
CA TRP A 297 5.05 -4.68 19.04
C TRP A 297 3.68 -5.01 19.62
N ARG A 298 2.66 -4.29 19.17
CA ARG A 298 1.26 -4.51 19.56
C ARG A 298 0.39 -4.60 18.32
N THR A 299 -0.56 -5.52 18.37
CA THR A 299 -1.59 -5.67 17.35
C THR A 299 -2.76 -4.75 17.68
N TYR A 300 -3.33 -4.12 16.67
CA TYR A 300 -4.56 -3.36 16.77
C TYR A 300 -5.45 -3.63 15.55
N PHE A 301 -6.72 -3.29 15.69
CA PHE A 301 -7.74 -3.53 14.68
C PHE A 301 -8.25 -2.20 14.15
N VAL A 302 -8.53 -2.18 12.85
CA VAL A 302 -9.03 -1.01 12.14
C VAL A 302 -10.47 -1.30 11.73
N ASP A 303 -11.42 -0.55 12.28
CA ASP A 303 -12.80 -0.55 11.83
C ASP A 303 -12.93 0.43 10.66
N HIS A 304 -12.96 -0.09 9.43
CA HIS A 304 -13.04 0.73 8.23
C HIS A 304 -14.42 1.34 8.00
N GLU A 305 -15.48 0.85 8.66
CA GLU A 305 -16.81 1.46 8.59
C GLU A 305 -16.87 2.70 9.48
N ARG A 306 -16.41 2.57 10.73
CA ARG A 306 -16.43 3.66 11.72
C ARG A 306 -15.22 4.58 11.66
N LYS A 307 -14.18 4.19 10.90
CA LYS A 307 -12.89 4.90 10.82
C LYS A 307 -12.23 5.03 12.19
N THR A 308 -12.25 3.96 12.98
CA THR A 308 -11.66 3.93 14.33
C THR A 308 -10.65 2.80 14.46
N ASN A 309 -9.74 2.93 15.43
CA ASN A 309 -8.76 1.91 15.79
C ASN A 309 -9.07 1.40 17.20
N THR A 310 -8.88 0.11 17.44
CA THR A 310 -9.06 -0.51 18.77
C THR A 310 -7.95 -1.51 19.07
N TRP A 311 -7.57 -1.60 20.35
CA TRP A 311 -6.59 -2.57 20.84
C TRP A 311 -7.20 -3.95 21.14
N SER A 312 -8.53 -4.02 21.20
CA SER A 312 -9.27 -5.24 21.48
C SER A 312 -9.82 -5.82 20.18
N ALA A 313 -9.77 -7.15 20.04
CA ALA A 313 -10.40 -7.85 18.94
C ALA A 313 -11.90 -7.51 18.86
N PRO A 314 -12.50 -7.53 17.65
CA PRO A 314 -13.93 -7.28 17.50
C PRO A 314 -14.76 -8.24 18.37
N PRO A 315 -15.89 -7.80 18.95
CA PRO A 315 -16.71 -8.65 19.82
C PRO A 315 -17.07 -9.98 19.16
N GLY A 316 -16.80 -11.09 19.86
CA GLY A 316 -17.06 -12.44 19.36
C GLY A 316 -15.95 -12.99 18.46
N TYR A 317 -14.77 -12.38 18.42
CA TYR A 317 -13.62 -12.88 17.69
C TYR A 317 -12.42 -13.07 18.61
N VAL A 318 -11.68 -14.15 18.41
CA VAL A 318 -10.44 -14.47 19.12
C VAL A 318 -9.35 -14.79 18.12
N LEU A 319 -8.10 -14.60 18.54
CA LEU A 319 -6.92 -15.03 17.79
C LEU A 319 -6.45 -16.37 18.37
N ASP A 320 -6.56 -17.43 17.59
CA ASP A 320 -5.98 -18.74 17.90
C ASP A 320 -4.65 -18.89 17.14
N GLU A 321 -3.63 -19.37 17.83
CA GLU A 321 -2.25 -19.45 17.33
C GLU A 321 -2.07 -20.41 16.15
N ARG A 322 -2.99 -21.36 15.99
CA ARG A 322 -2.92 -22.44 15.00
C ARG A 322 -3.71 -22.10 13.74
N ILE A 323 -4.79 -21.34 13.91
CA ILE A 323 -5.79 -21.11 12.85
C ILE A 323 -6.01 -19.62 12.54
N GLY A 324 -5.39 -18.70 13.28
CA GLY A 324 -5.57 -17.25 13.11
C GLY A 324 -6.85 -16.75 13.78
N PHE A 325 -7.48 -15.71 13.20
CA PHE A 325 -8.73 -15.19 13.74
C PHE A 325 -9.91 -16.11 13.46
N GLU A 326 -10.71 -16.35 14.50
CA GLU A 326 -11.96 -17.10 14.40
C GLU A 326 -13.09 -16.41 15.16
N LYS A 327 -14.32 -16.68 14.71
CA LYS A 327 -15.53 -16.25 15.41
C LYS A 327 -15.84 -17.24 16.53
N VAL A 328 -15.86 -16.75 17.77
CA VAL A 328 -16.24 -17.54 18.94
C VAL A 328 -17.71 -17.96 18.79
N PRO A 329 -18.02 -19.26 18.90
CA PRO A 329 -19.40 -19.72 18.98
C PRO A 329 -20.07 -19.04 20.19
N MET A 330 -21.12 -18.26 19.96
CA MET A 330 -21.95 -17.78 21.06
C MET A 330 -22.63 -19.01 21.68
N ILE A 331 -22.08 -19.53 22.78
CA ILE A 331 -22.78 -20.53 23.59
C ILE A 331 -23.99 -19.81 24.16
N GLY A 332 -25.17 -20.08 23.59
CA GLY A 332 -26.42 -19.59 24.12
C GLY A 332 -26.55 -20.05 25.57
N LYS A 333 -26.48 -19.11 26.52
CA LYS A 333 -27.05 -19.32 27.85
C LYS A 333 -28.57 -19.39 27.64
N GLY A 334 -29.07 -20.59 27.39
CA GLY A 334 -30.48 -20.81 27.07
C GLY A 334 -30.84 -22.27 26.95
N ALA A 335 -30.63 -23.04 28.02
CA ALA A 335 -31.34 -24.29 28.32
C ALA A 335 -30.99 -24.72 29.76
N ALA A 336 -31.38 -23.90 30.73
CA ALA A 336 -31.50 -24.31 32.12
C ALA A 336 -32.70 -23.57 32.71
N GLU A 337 -33.89 -24.01 32.30
CA GLU A 337 -35.12 -23.96 33.10
C GLU A 337 -35.82 -25.31 32.98
#